data_AF-A0A5D8ZZZ0-F1
#
_entry.id   AF-A0A5D8ZZZ0-F1
#
_cell.length_a   1.000
_cell.length_b   1.000
_cell.length_c   1.000
_cell.angle_alpha   90.00
_cell.angle_beta   90.00
_cell.angle_gamma   90.00
#
_symmetry.space_group_name_H-M   'P 1'
#
loop_
_entity.id
_entity.type
_entity.pdbx_description
1 polymer ?
#
loop_
_entity_poly.entity_id
_entity_poly.type
_entity_poly.pdbx_seq_one_letter_code
_entity_poly.pdbx_strand_id
1 'polypeptide(L)'
;MKKYIFSCLMLMGSLYSAQVNFTNIPNPDSNASGNDQVMMYITNTNEASGVKGFGLPAVDTEALLPYTGGSAPVTAIEELKGMLLFVKSTGQVMVFNGLVWSKAFEVESDNISRFQLNTVSTTTGSVLLPINSLIDKPNFLADPLKLKTNVATSGANLNRLYIRQTGLYRINLNITFTGPAGSFSSRLGAGLYVNDAQRFQLLENTVNFDGTNRKINLDFSVYAIQGQYITLEAVSEVGGTTSYTVTNNSYVTIEKVL
;
A
#
# COMPACT_ATOMS: atom_id res chain seq x y z
N MET A 1 67.70 24.90 11.30
CA MET A 1 66.57 23.97 11.56
C MET A 1 65.78 23.83 10.27
N LYS A 2 65.64 22.61 9.74
CA LYS A 2 64.92 22.34 8.47
C LYS A 2 63.42 22.35 8.74
N LYS A 3 62.67 23.13 7.95
CA LYS A 3 61.20 23.23 8.01
C LYS A 3 60.58 22.02 7.31
N TYR A 4 59.72 21.30 8.00
CA TYR A 4 58.83 20.31 7.38
C TYR A 4 57.44 20.93 7.26
N ILE A 5 56.98 21.10 6.03
CA ILE A 5 55.59 21.43 5.70
C ILE A 5 54.91 20.09 5.43
N PHE A 6 53.92 19.73 6.24
CA PHE A 6 52.98 18.67 5.90
C PHE A 6 51.59 19.28 5.76
N SER A 7 51.12 19.26 4.52
CA SER A 7 49.83 19.71 4.05
C SER A 7 48.74 18.81 4.66
N CYS A 8 47.85 19.37 5.48
CA CYS A 8 46.66 18.68 5.94
C CYS A 8 45.58 18.82 4.85
N LEU A 9 45.34 17.75 4.10
CA LEU A 9 44.27 17.68 3.11
C LEU A 9 42.94 17.47 3.88
N MET A 10 42.14 18.51 4.07
CA MET A 10 40.79 18.37 4.64
C MET A 10 39.84 17.79 3.59
N LEU A 11 39.51 16.51 3.73
CA LEU A 11 38.33 15.92 3.10
C LEU A 11 37.09 16.37 3.89
N MET A 12 36.33 17.31 3.35
CA MET A 12 34.97 17.61 3.80
C MET A 12 34.05 16.46 3.39
N GLY A 13 33.96 15.43 4.23
CA GLY A 13 32.85 14.48 4.21
C GLY A 13 31.73 15.04 5.07
N SER A 14 30.57 15.30 4.48
CA SER A 14 29.34 15.63 5.19
C SER A 14 28.98 14.53 6.20
N LEU A 15 29.33 14.73 7.47
CA LEU A 15 28.85 13.91 8.58
C LEU A 15 27.42 14.34 8.89
N TYR A 16 26.44 13.56 8.44
CA TYR A 16 25.08 13.65 8.97
C TYR A 16 25.09 13.06 10.38
N SER A 17 25.36 13.89 11.38
CA SER A 17 25.12 13.54 12.77
C SER A 17 23.67 13.87 13.12
N ALA A 18 22.83 12.86 13.27
CA ALA A 18 21.59 13.00 14.02
C ALA A 18 21.97 12.95 15.51
N GLN A 19 22.06 14.12 16.15
CA GLN A 19 22.27 14.21 17.59
C GLN A 19 20.91 14.32 18.29
N VAL A 20 20.60 13.38 19.17
CA VAL A 20 19.48 13.48 20.11
C VAL A 20 19.94 14.37 21.26
N ASN A 21 19.48 15.62 21.28
CA ASN A 21 19.71 16.52 22.41
C ASN A 21 18.70 16.22 23.51
N PHE A 22 19.15 15.66 24.62
CA PHE A 22 18.40 15.65 25.86
C PHE A 22 18.45 17.06 26.46
N THR A 23 17.47 17.90 26.11
CA THR A 23 17.42 19.23 26.69
C THR A 23 16.83 19.14 28.10
N ASN A 24 17.64 19.37 29.12
CA ASN A 24 17.19 19.70 30.48
C ASN A 24 16.60 21.13 30.49
N ILE A 25 15.52 21.36 29.74
CA ILE A 25 14.83 22.66 29.79
C ILE A 25 14.11 22.72 31.13
N PRO A 26 14.48 23.64 32.03
CA PRO A 26 13.67 23.90 33.20
C PRO A 26 12.42 24.61 32.68
N ASN A 27 11.29 23.89 32.70
CA ASN A 27 9.94 24.36 32.33
C ASN A 27 9.55 24.18 30.85
N PRO A 28 9.14 22.97 30.42
CA PRO A 28 8.39 22.80 29.18
C PRO A 28 6.99 23.41 29.38
N ASP A 29 6.40 23.94 28.31
CA ASP A 29 5.06 24.53 28.31
C ASP A 29 4.03 23.72 29.10
N SER A 30 3.07 24.43 29.70
CA SER A 30 2.13 24.04 30.76
C SER A 30 1.19 22.85 30.50
N ASN A 31 1.44 22.04 29.47
CA ASN A 31 0.68 20.84 29.12
C ASN A 31 1.49 19.53 29.13
N ALA A 32 2.79 19.56 29.42
CA ALA A 32 3.56 18.33 29.63
C ALA A 32 3.38 17.89 31.09
N SER A 33 2.72 16.74 31.31
CA SER A 33 2.57 16.19 32.65
C SER A 33 3.94 15.65 33.11
N GLY A 34 4.28 15.80 34.38
CA GLY A 34 5.58 15.33 34.92
C GLY A 34 5.82 13.81 34.84
N ASN A 35 4.89 13.06 34.24
CA ASN A 35 4.98 11.62 33.97
C ASN A 35 5.25 11.28 32.51
N ASP A 36 5.31 12.27 31.60
CA ASP A 36 5.63 12.04 30.19
C ASP A 36 7.14 11.83 30.03
N GLN A 37 7.58 10.61 30.33
CA GLN A 37 8.95 10.19 30.09
C GLN A 37 9.18 10.10 28.57
N VAL A 38 9.92 11.07 28.06
CA VAL A 38 10.49 11.14 26.69
C VAL A 38 9.48 11.40 25.58
N MET A 39 9.17 12.68 25.35
CA MET A 39 8.66 13.14 24.04
C MET A 39 9.84 13.51 23.14
N MET A 40 10.09 12.73 22.10
CA MET A 40 11.04 13.09 21.04
C MET A 40 10.41 14.16 20.13
N TYR A 41 10.82 15.41 20.32
CA TYR A 41 10.48 16.49 19.39
C TYR A 41 11.51 16.52 18.27
N ILE A 42 11.08 16.23 17.04
CA ILE A 42 11.87 16.51 15.84
C ILE A 42 11.44 17.89 15.34
N THR A 43 12.26 18.89 15.63
CA THR A 43 12.10 20.24 15.11
C THR A 43 12.58 20.25 13.65
N ASN A 44 11.68 19.99 12.71
CA ASN A 44 11.98 20.21 11.31
C ASN A 44 11.86 21.72 11.04
N THR A 45 12.96 22.38 10.69
CA THR A 45 13.00 23.82 10.38
C THR A 45 12.21 24.20 9.12
N ASN A 46 11.62 23.23 8.42
CA ASN A 46 10.75 23.47 7.27
C ASN A 46 9.35 22.90 7.54
N GLU A 47 8.50 23.70 8.18
CA GLU A 47 7.11 23.36 8.53
C GLU A 47 6.19 23.12 7.30
N ALA A 48 6.67 23.42 6.09
CA ALA A 48 5.87 23.36 4.87
C ALA A 48 5.37 21.95 4.48
N SER A 49 5.96 20.88 5.01
CA SER A 49 5.52 19.50 4.71
C SER A 49 4.59 18.88 5.76
N GLY A 50 4.40 19.50 6.93
CA GLY A 50 3.52 18.97 7.98
C GLY A 50 3.87 17.57 8.51
N VAL A 51 4.98 16.96 8.10
CA VAL A 51 5.34 15.60 8.50
C VAL A 51 6.17 15.65 9.80
N LYS A 52 5.48 15.41 10.92
CA LYS A 52 6.11 15.00 12.18
C LYS A 52 6.45 13.52 12.07
N GLY A 53 7.60 13.19 11.49
CA GLY A 53 8.03 11.81 11.30
C GLY A 53 8.82 11.31 12.51
N PHE A 54 8.56 10.07 12.95
CA PHE A 54 9.44 9.35 13.87
C PHE A 54 10.49 8.59 13.05
N GLY A 55 11.77 8.85 13.30
CA GLY A 55 12.87 8.16 12.62
C GLY A 55 13.25 6.87 13.36
N LEU A 56 13.07 5.71 12.71
CA LEU A 56 13.55 4.43 13.24
C LEU A 56 15.03 4.21 12.86
N PRO A 57 15.90 3.82 13.80
CA PRO A 57 17.23 3.32 13.48
C PRO A 57 17.14 2.13 12.52
N ALA A 58 18.07 2.03 11.57
CA ALA A 58 18.03 1.02 10.52
C ALA A 58 19.36 0.29 10.32
N VAL A 59 19.27 -0.99 9.96
CA VAL A 59 20.37 -1.84 9.53
C VAL A 59 20.10 -2.37 8.12
N ASP A 60 21.14 -2.69 7.35
CA ASP A 60 20.95 -3.09 5.96
C ASP A 60 20.38 -4.51 5.82
N THR A 61 20.76 -5.44 6.70
CA THR A 61 20.30 -6.85 6.68
C THR A 61 20.07 -7.41 8.08
N GLU A 62 19.34 -8.53 8.20
CA GLU A 62 19.08 -9.18 9.50
C GLU A 62 20.37 -9.61 10.22
N ALA A 63 21.43 -9.96 9.47
CA ALA A 63 22.72 -10.32 10.03
C ALA A 63 23.43 -9.17 10.77
N LEU A 64 23.00 -7.93 10.53
CA LEU A 64 23.49 -6.73 11.20
C LEU A 64 22.64 -6.34 12.41
N LEU A 65 21.58 -7.08 12.73
CA LEU A 65 20.86 -6.89 13.98
C LEU A 65 21.80 -7.22 15.15
N PRO A 66 21.90 -6.34 16.17
CA PRO A 66 22.74 -6.60 17.32
C PRO A 66 22.20 -7.82 18.09
N TYR A 67 23.04 -8.50 18.87
CA TYR A 67 22.57 -9.61 19.71
C TYR A 67 21.95 -10.77 18.92
N THR A 68 22.45 -11.06 17.72
CA THR A 68 22.07 -12.21 16.89
C THR A 68 23.24 -13.18 16.69
N GLY A 69 22.94 -14.41 16.24
CA GLY A 69 23.94 -15.42 15.94
C GLY A 69 24.84 -15.76 17.14
N GLY A 70 26.16 -15.75 16.94
CA GLY A 70 27.13 -16.03 18.01
C GLY A 70 27.17 -14.99 19.13
N SER A 71 26.53 -13.83 18.94
CA SER A 71 26.38 -12.78 19.95
C SER A 71 24.99 -12.77 20.59
N ALA A 72 24.17 -13.79 20.34
CA ALA A 72 22.86 -13.92 20.96
C ALA A 72 23.00 -14.10 22.49
N PRO A 73 22.24 -13.34 23.29
CA PRO A 73 22.35 -13.39 24.73
C PRO A 73 21.76 -14.69 25.26
N VAL A 74 22.43 -15.26 26.26
CA VAL A 74 21.98 -16.50 26.92
C VAL A 74 20.88 -16.22 27.96
N THR A 75 20.82 -14.98 28.44
CA THR A 75 19.84 -14.49 29.42
C THR A 75 19.21 -13.21 28.90
N ALA A 76 17.93 -12.99 29.21
CA ALA A 76 17.21 -11.83 28.70
C ALA A 76 17.84 -10.51 29.17
N ILE A 77 18.13 -9.61 28.23
CA ILE A 77 18.56 -8.23 28.52
C ILE A 77 17.31 -7.39 28.70
N GLU A 78 16.90 -7.19 29.97
CA GLU A 78 15.65 -6.52 30.32
C GLU A 78 15.62 -5.06 29.86
N GLU A 79 16.75 -4.36 29.90
CA GLU A 79 16.89 -2.94 29.57
C GLU A 79 16.70 -2.63 28.08
N LEU A 80 16.86 -3.64 27.22
CA LEU A 80 16.74 -3.49 25.76
C LEU A 80 15.41 -4.03 25.20
N LYS A 81 14.52 -4.51 26.08
CA LYS A 81 13.19 -4.98 25.65
C LYS A 81 12.39 -3.84 25.03
N GLY A 82 11.78 -4.12 23.88
CA GLY A 82 10.98 -3.13 23.14
C GLY A 82 11.81 -2.24 22.21
N MET A 83 13.13 -2.44 22.12
CA MET A 83 13.95 -1.75 21.13
C MET A 83 13.48 -2.08 19.71
N LEU A 84 13.28 -1.05 18.88
CA LEU A 84 12.84 -1.16 17.50
C LEU A 84 13.98 -0.85 16.52
N LEU A 85 14.13 -1.68 15.49
CA LEU A 85 15.13 -1.51 14.43
C LEU A 85 14.53 -1.89 13.07
N PHE A 86 14.74 -1.05 12.06
CA PHE A 86 14.31 -1.31 10.69
C PHE A 86 15.38 -2.08 9.90
N VAL A 87 15.01 -3.18 9.28
CA VAL A 87 15.89 -3.98 8.42
C VAL A 87 15.58 -3.65 6.96
N LYS A 88 16.46 -2.89 6.31
CA LYS A 88 16.22 -2.37 4.96
C LYS A 88 16.02 -3.47 3.92
N SER A 89 16.80 -4.55 3.98
CA SER A 89 16.71 -5.64 3.00
C SER A 89 15.38 -6.38 3.04
N THR A 90 14.66 -6.35 4.17
CA THR A 90 13.38 -7.05 4.33
C THR A 90 12.19 -6.10 4.37
N GLY A 91 12.43 -4.80 4.54
CA GLY A 91 11.37 -3.81 4.76
C GLY A 91 10.67 -3.99 6.11
N GLN A 92 11.28 -4.69 7.07
CA GLN A 92 10.63 -5.03 8.33
C GLN A 92 11.19 -4.20 9.49
N VAL A 93 10.31 -3.75 10.37
CA VAL A 93 10.68 -3.29 11.71
C VAL A 93 10.66 -4.48 12.65
N MET A 94 11.78 -4.70 13.32
CA MET A 94 11.99 -5.76 14.29
C MET A 94 11.90 -5.18 15.70
N VAL A 95 11.41 -5.97 16.64
CA VAL A 95 11.40 -5.67 18.08
C VAL A 95 12.29 -6.68 18.81
N PHE A 96 13.12 -6.19 19.73
CA PHE A 96 13.92 -7.05 20.59
C PHE A 96 13.15 -7.38 21.87
N ASN A 97 12.99 -8.67 22.16
CA ASN A 97 12.31 -9.13 23.37
C ASN A 97 13.25 -9.41 24.55
N GLY A 98 14.51 -9.00 24.45
CA GLY A 98 15.56 -9.27 25.43
C GLY A 98 16.40 -10.50 25.12
N LEU A 99 15.92 -11.41 24.26
CA LEU A 99 16.64 -12.61 23.83
C LEU A 99 16.84 -12.66 22.31
N VAL A 100 15.79 -12.36 21.56
CA VAL A 100 15.75 -12.48 20.11
C VAL A 100 15.02 -11.31 19.48
N TRP A 101 15.35 -11.06 18.22
CA TRP A 101 14.60 -10.17 17.37
C TRP A 101 13.41 -10.90 16.77
N SER A 102 12.23 -10.30 16.87
CA SER A 102 11.03 -10.76 16.17
C SER A 102 10.45 -9.64 15.33
N LYS A 103 9.73 -9.97 14.26
CA LYS A 103 9.02 -8.98 13.45
C LYS A 103 7.99 -8.24 14.30
N ALA A 104 8.01 -6.91 14.24
CA ALA A 104 6.99 -6.05 14.84
C ALA A 104 5.97 -5.62 13.78
N PHE A 105 6.43 -4.95 12.72
CA PHE A 105 5.62 -4.52 11.58
C PHE A 105 6.51 -4.38 10.34
N GLU A 106 5.95 -4.11 9.16
CA GLU A 106 6.71 -3.88 7.93
C GLU A 106 6.34 -2.55 7.31
N VAL A 107 7.34 -1.88 6.73
CA VAL A 107 7.14 -0.69 5.91
C VAL A 107 6.90 -1.19 4.49
N GLU A 108 5.65 -1.24 4.08
CA GLU A 108 5.32 -1.58 2.68
C GLU A 108 5.80 -0.42 1.80
N SER A 109 6.86 -0.65 1.02
CA SER A 109 7.40 0.36 0.10
C SER A 109 6.48 0.66 -1.08
N ASP A 110 5.50 -0.21 -1.33
CA ASP A 110 4.50 -0.04 -2.37
C ASP A 110 3.18 -0.59 -1.84
N ASN A 111 2.28 0.27 -1.39
CA ASN A 111 0.96 -0.13 -0.88
C ASN A 111 -0.11 -0.21 -2.00
N ILE A 112 0.31 -0.09 -3.27
CA ILE A 112 -0.58 0.01 -4.43
C ILE A 112 -0.30 -1.10 -5.43
N SER A 113 -1.33 -1.83 -5.83
CA SER A 113 -1.29 -2.86 -6.89
C SER A 113 -2.29 -2.51 -7.99
N ARG A 114 -1.87 -2.61 -9.26
CA ARG A 114 -2.76 -2.39 -10.41
C ARG A 114 -2.82 -3.62 -11.30
N PHE A 115 -4.04 -4.02 -11.68
CA PHE A 115 -4.29 -5.17 -12.56
C PHE A 115 -5.10 -4.73 -13.77
N GLN A 116 -4.73 -5.25 -14.95
CA GLN A 116 -5.55 -5.13 -16.14
C GLN A 116 -6.80 -6.01 -16.01
N LEU A 117 -7.91 -5.58 -16.58
CA LEU A 117 -9.11 -6.42 -16.72
C LEU A 117 -9.11 -7.09 -18.09
N ASN A 118 -9.45 -8.37 -18.12
CA ASN A 118 -9.62 -9.10 -19.37
C ASN A 118 -10.89 -8.63 -20.07
N THR A 119 -10.88 -8.74 -21.40
CA THR A 119 -12.06 -8.46 -22.21
C THR A 119 -13.17 -9.45 -21.87
N VAL A 120 -14.37 -8.92 -21.64
CA VAL A 120 -15.56 -9.72 -21.36
C VAL A 120 -16.78 -9.06 -21.97
N SER A 121 -17.67 -9.85 -22.55
CA SER A 121 -18.92 -9.38 -23.17
C SER A 121 -20.12 -9.96 -22.44
N THR A 122 -21.22 -9.23 -22.45
CA THR A 122 -22.49 -9.65 -21.87
C THR A 122 -23.66 -9.23 -22.75
N THR A 123 -24.80 -9.87 -22.53
CA THR A 123 -26.11 -9.50 -23.08
C THR A 123 -27.14 -9.25 -21.98
N THR A 124 -26.79 -9.54 -20.72
CA THR A 124 -27.73 -9.49 -19.56
C THR A 124 -27.59 -8.21 -18.74
N GLY A 125 -26.66 -7.32 -19.10
CA GLY A 125 -26.46 -6.04 -18.43
C GLY A 125 -25.45 -6.11 -17.29
N SER A 126 -25.17 -7.30 -16.78
CA SER A 126 -24.22 -7.51 -15.69
C SER A 126 -23.21 -8.58 -16.04
N VAL A 127 -21.95 -8.40 -15.64
CA VAL A 127 -20.89 -9.38 -15.87
C VAL A 127 -19.72 -9.24 -14.90
N LEU A 128 -19.28 -10.36 -14.33
CA LEU A 128 -18.07 -10.40 -13.51
C LEU A 128 -16.85 -9.99 -14.33
N LEU A 129 -16.04 -9.12 -13.76
CA LEU A 129 -14.83 -8.61 -14.36
C LEU A 129 -13.68 -9.58 -14.14
N PRO A 130 -13.13 -10.22 -15.19
CA PRO A 130 -12.00 -11.11 -15.04
C PRO A 130 -10.72 -10.29 -14.87
N ILE A 131 -9.99 -10.57 -13.80
CA ILE A 131 -8.84 -9.77 -13.36
C ILE A 131 -7.57 -10.47 -13.81
N ASN A 132 -6.86 -9.85 -14.73
CA ASN A 132 -5.62 -10.38 -15.28
C ASN A 132 -4.52 -10.37 -14.20
N SER A 133 -3.68 -11.40 -14.20
CA SER A 133 -2.49 -11.47 -13.35
C SER A 133 -1.35 -10.59 -13.87
N LEU A 134 -1.43 -10.10 -15.12
CA LEU A 134 -0.51 -9.13 -15.69
C LEU A 134 -0.74 -7.76 -15.04
N ILE A 135 0.20 -7.36 -14.19
CA ILE A 135 0.33 -5.98 -13.70
C ILE A 135 0.71 -5.09 -14.88
N ASP A 136 0.15 -3.88 -14.91
CA ASP A 136 0.49 -2.83 -15.89
C ASP A 136 1.95 -2.34 -15.67
N LYS A 137 2.89 -3.17 -16.14
CA LYS A 137 4.34 -3.03 -15.98
C LYS A 137 4.95 -1.67 -16.39
N PRO A 138 4.40 -0.88 -17.32
CA PRO A 138 4.97 0.43 -17.67
C PRO A 138 4.92 1.45 -16.52
N ASN A 139 3.97 1.33 -15.58
CA ASN A 139 3.70 2.36 -14.58
C ASN A 139 3.76 1.87 -13.12
N PHE A 140 3.73 0.55 -12.87
CA PHE A 140 3.73 -0.02 -11.52
C PHE A 140 4.71 -1.18 -11.38
N LEU A 141 5.57 -1.12 -10.37
CA LEU A 141 6.56 -2.13 -10.03
C LEU A 141 5.88 -3.26 -9.23
N ALA A 142 5.49 -4.35 -9.90
CA ALA A 142 4.94 -5.56 -9.28
C ALA A 142 3.54 -5.43 -8.59
N ASP A 143 2.99 -6.55 -8.08
CA ASP A 143 1.81 -6.63 -7.21
C ASP A 143 2.33 -6.72 -5.77
N PRO A 144 2.65 -5.58 -5.13
CA PRO A 144 3.27 -5.57 -3.82
C PRO A 144 2.33 -6.07 -2.72
N LEU A 145 1.01 -5.91 -2.91
CA LEU A 145 -0.02 -6.43 -2.00
C LEU A 145 -0.21 -7.96 -2.16
N LYS A 146 0.39 -8.57 -3.19
CA LYS A 146 0.35 -10.02 -3.50
C LYS A 146 -1.10 -10.55 -3.61
N LEU A 147 -1.99 -9.72 -4.17
CA LEU A 147 -3.42 -10.02 -4.29
C LEU A 147 -3.70 -11.10 -5.34
N LYS A 148 -2.86 -11.22 -6.38
CA LYS A 148 -2.86 -12.32 -7.34
C LYS A 148 -1.57 -13.12 -7.17
N THR A 149 -1.67 -14.32 -6.62
CA THR A 149 -0.55 -15.27 -6.70
C THR A 149 -0.32 -15.69 -8.15
N ASN A 150 0.94 -15.86 -8.57
CA ASN A 150 1.40 -16.25 -9.92
C ASN A 150 0.90 -17.61 -10.46
N VAL A 151 -0.22 -18.14 -9.96
CA VAL A 151 -0.80 -19.42 -10.38
C VAL A 151 -1.83 -19.15 -11.47
N ALA A 152 -1.81 -19.96 -12.54
CA ALA A 152 -2.72 -19.81 -13.67
C ALA A 152 -4.18 -19.76 -13.20
N THR A 153 -4.82 -18.62 -13.43
CA THR A 153 -6.19 -18.31 -13.01
C THR A 153 -7.18 -18.93 -13.98
N SER A 154 -7.46 -20.22 -13.85
CA SER A 154 -8.60 -20.85 -14.55
C SER A 154 -9.85 -20.85 -13.67
N GLY A 155 -11.04 -20.77 -14.30
CA GLY A 155 -12.32 -20.84 -13.60
C GLY A 155 -12.59 -19.65 -12.68
N ALA A 156 -13.27 -19.89 -11.56
CA ALA A 156 -13.75 -18.84 -10.64
C ALA A 156 -12.64 -17.93 -10.05
N ASN A 157 -11.38 -18.41 -10.03
CA ASN A 157 -10.25 -17.66 -9.47
C ASN A 157 -9.75 -16.53 -10.38
N LEU A 158 -10.20 -16.49 -11.64
CA LEU A 158 -9.91 -15.41 -12.56
C LEU A 158 -10.48 -14.06 -12.08
N ASN A 159 -11.63 -14.08 -11.41
CA ASN A 159 -12.32 -12.85 -10.99
C ASN A 159 -11.89 -12.36 -9.59
N ARG A 160 -11.04 -13.13 -8.89
CA ARG A 160 -10.78 -12.95 -7.45
C ARG A 160 -9.44 -12.28 -7.16
N LEU A 161 -9.44 -11.32 -6.23
CA LEU A 161 -8.26 -10.71 -5.61
C LEU A 161 -8.21 -11.12 -4.14
N TYR A 162 -7.17 -11.83 -3.71
CA TYR A 162 -7.10 -12.38 -2.35
C TYR A 162 -6.42 -11.41 -1.40
N ILE A 163 -7.13 -11.03 -0.33
CA ILE A 163 -6.62 -10.14 0.71
C ILE A 163 -5.57 -10.88 1.54
N ARG A 164 -4.34 -10.35 1.51
CA ARG A 164 -3.19 -10.95 2.22
C ARG A 164 -2.97 -10.38 3.60
N GLN A 165 -3.45 -9.16 3.84
CA GLN A 165 -3.32 -8.47 5.10
C GLN A 165 -4.66 -7.84 5.46
N THR A 166 -5.05 -7.91 6.72
CA THR A 166 -6.26 -7.21 7.18
C THR A 166 -6.01 -5.70 7.13
N GLY A 167 -6.97 -4.93 6.62
CA GLY A 167 -6.79 -3.50 6.47
C GLY A 167 -7.93 -2.78 5.76
N LEU A 168 -7.80 -1.46 5.65
CA LEU A 168 -8.66 -0.62 4.83
C LEU A 168 -8.05 -0.51 3.42
N TYR A 169 -8.84 -0.87 2.41
CA TYR A 169 -8.44 -0.82 1.01
C TYR A 169 -9.24 0.22 0.26
N ARG A 170 -8.55 1.03 -0.54
CA ARG A 170 -9.14 1.89 -1.57
C ARG A 170 -9.01 1.20 -2.92
N ILE A 171 -10.11 1.07 -3.64
CA ILE A 171 -10.19 0.33 -4.90
C ILE A 171 -10.73 1.26 -5.96
N ASN A 172 -9.86 1.63 -6.89
CA ASN A 172 -10.20 2.46 -8.03
C ASN A 172 -10.39 1.59 -9.28
N LEU A 173 -11.57 1.67 -9.88
CA LEU A 173 -11.96 0.95 -11.07
C LEU A 173 -12.03 1.90 -12.26
N ASN A 174 -11.28 1.60 -13.31
CA ASN A 174 -11.37 2.28 -14.60
C ASN A 174 -11.89 1.29 -15.64
N ILE A 175 -13.12 1.49 -16.10
CA ILE A 175 -13.78 0.53 -17.00
C ILE A 175 -14.13 1.23 -18.31
N THR A 176 -13.72 0.62 -19.41
CA THR A 176 -14.04 1.05 -20.77
C THR A 176 -15.01 0.07 -21.41
N PHE A 177 -16.27 0.49 -21.53
CA PHE A 177 -17.37 -0.19 -22.19
C PHE A 177 -17.38 0.13 -23.69
N THR A 178 -17.69 -0.87 -24.52
CA THR A 178 -17.90 -0.72 -25.96
C THR A 178 -19.11 -1.53 -26.43
N GLY A 179 -19.81 -1.04 -27.45
CA GLY A 179 -20.96 -1.71 -28.06
C GLY A 179 -21.55 -0.93 -29.25
N PRO A 180 -22.46 -1.53 -30.04
CA PRO A 180 -23.24 -0.79 -31.04
C PRO A 180 -24.05 0.38 -30.43
N ALA A 181 -24.55 1.31 -31.24
CA ALA A 181 -25.38 2.40 -30.73
C ALA A 181 -26.60 1.88 -29.95
N GLY A 182 -26.88 2.45 -28.77
CA GLY A 182 -27.97 1.98 -27.88
C GLY A 182 -27.63 0.79 -26.99
N SER A 183 -26.38 0.31 -27.00
CA SER A 183 -25.87 -0.86 -26.23
C SER A 183 -25.78 -0.68 -24.73
N PHE A 184 -25.89 0.56 -24.26
CA PHE A 184 -25.77 0.87 -22.85
C PHE A 184 -27.12 1.24 -22.30
N SER A 185 -27.32 0.89 -21.04
CA SER A 185 -28.45 1.37 -20.27
C SER A 185 -28.20 2.79 -19.75
N SER A 186 -29.23 3.47 -19.23
CA SER A 186 -29.08 4.85 -18.73
C SER A 186 -28.06 4.95 -17.61
N ARG A 187 -27.80 3.87 -16.88
CA ARG A 187 -26.86 3.86 -15.76
C ARG A 187 -25.81 2.80 -16.00
N LEU A 188 -24.55 3.21 -15.92
CA LEU A 188 -23.39 2.33 -15.99
C LEU A 188 -22.65 2.38 -14.67
N GLY A 189 -22.07 1.26 -14.25
CA GLY A 189 -21.37 1.23 -12.98
C GLY A 189 -20.64 -0.06 -12.71
N ALA A 190 -20.32 -0.25 -11.44
CA ALA A 190 -19.71 -1.47 -10.96
C ALA A 190 -20.19 -1.87 -9.57
N GLY A 191 -20.28 -3.18 -9.37
CA GLY A 191 -20.47 -3.80 -8.07
C GLY A 191 -19.14 -4.26 -7.49
N LEU A 192 -18.97 -4.08 -6.17
CA LEU A 192 -17.86 -4.64 -5.41
C LEU A 192 -18.40 -5.68 -4.43
N TYR A 193 -17.82 -6.87 -4.50
CA TYR A 193 -18.20 -8.03 -3.71
C TYR A 193 -17.02 -8.48 -2.86
N VAL A 194 -17.30 -8.86 -1.61
CA VAL A 194 -16.33 -9.49 -0.71
C VAL A 194 -16.87 -10.86 -0.36
N ASN A 195 -16.12 -11.92 -0.70
CA ASN A 195 -16.55 -13.32 -0.60
C ASN A 195 -17.91 -13.57 -1.25
N ASP A 196 -18.09 -13.13 -2.50
CA ASP A 196 -19.32 -13.25 -3.29
C ASP A 196 -20.55 -12.51 -2.70
N ALA A 197 -20.41 -11.78 -1.59
CA ALA A 197 -21.44 -10.92 -1.04
C ALA A 197 -21.24 -9.47 -1.48
N GLN A 198 -22.27 -8.89 -2.11
CA GLN A 198 -22.25 -7.49 -2.54
C GLN A 198 -22.06 -6.56 -1.34
N ARG A 199 -21.07 -5.66 -1.44
CA ARG A 199 -20.82 -4.63 -0.43
C ARG A 199 -21.22 -3.26 -0.91
N PHE A 200 -20.89 -2.97 -2.17
CA PHE A 200 -21.16 -1.68 -2.77
C PHE A 200 -21.59 -1.86 -4.22
N GLN A 201 -22.39 -0.92 -4.70
CA GLN A 201 -22.65 -0.73 -6.12
C GLN A 201 -22.69 0.76 -6.38
N LEU A 202 -21.81 1.20 -7.28
CA LEU A 202 -21.73 2.59 -7.70
C LEU A 202 -22.17 2.66 -9.15
N LEU A 203 -23.10 3.56 -9.42
CA LEU A 203 -23.68 3.79 -10.74
C LEU A 203 -23.48 5.27 -11.09
N GLU A 204 -22.93 5.53 -12.26
CA GLU A 204 -22.93 6.85 -12.89
C GLU A 204 -24.37 7.33 -13.13
N ASN A 205 -24.52 8.65 -13.21
CA ASN A 205 -25.78 9.28 -13.60
C ASN A 205 -26.04 9.09 -15.11
N THR A 206 -27.23 9.46 -15.59
CA THR A 206 -27.70 9.16 -16.96
C THR A 206 -26.62 9.37 -18.03
N VAL A 207 -26.16 8.27 -18.62
CA VAL A 207 -25.16 8.28 -19.70
C VAL A 207 -25.85 8.43 -21.05
N ASN A 208 -25.26 9.25 -21.92
CA ASN A 208 -25.78 9.44 -23.27
C ASN A 208 -25.66 8.12 -24.08
N PHE A 209 -26.78 7.62 -24.59
CA PHE A 209 -26.98 6.29 -25.16
C PHE A 209 -26.41 6.09 -26.58
N ASP A 210 -25.94 7.19 -27.18
CA ASP A 210 -25.45 7.27 -28.55
C ASP A 210 -23.99 6.83 -28.73
N GLY A 211 -23.25 6.66 -27.62
CA GLY A 211 -21.82 6.36 -27.64
C GLY A 211 -21.56 4.90 -27.98
N THR A 212 -20.60 4.64 -28.85
CA THR A 212 -20.04 3.29 -29.07
C THR A 212 -19.00 2.90 -28.03
N ASN A 213 -18.42 3.88 -27.32
CA ASN A 213 -17.44 3.69 -26.25
C ASN A 213 -17.77 4.59 -25.06
N ARG A 214 -17.71 4.05 -23.84
CA ARG A 214 -17.92 4.79 -22.59
C ARG A 214 -16.87 4.39 -21.56
N LYS A 215 -16.31 5.39 -20.87
CA LYS A 215 -15.32 5.18 -19.81
C LYS A 215 -15.90 5.68 -18.50
N ILE A 216 -15.82 4.86 -17.45
CA ILE A 216 -16.23 5.25 -16.10
C ILE A 216 -15.04 5.07 -15.14
N ASN A 217 -15.02 5.88 -14.09
CA ASN A 217 -14.04 5.78 -13.02
C ASN A 217 -14.78 5.75 -11.69
N LEU A 218 -14.61 4.67 -10.93
CA LEU A 218 -15.30 4.46 -9.68
C LEU A 218 -14.28 4.22 -8.56
N ASP A 219 -14.62 4.67 -7.35
CA ASP A 219 -13.74 4.58 -6.19
C ASP A 219 -14.50 3.98 -5.02
N PHE A 220 -13.99 2.88 -4.48
CA PHE A 220 -14.57 2.17 -3.35
C PHE A 220 -13.59 2.16 -2.19
N SER A 221 -14.11 2.32 -0.97
CA SER A 221 -13.33 2.08 0.25
C SER A 221 -13.94 0.89 0.99
N VAL A 222 -13.16 -0.15 1.22
CA VAL A 222 -13.62 -1.39 1.86
C VAL A 222 -12.62 -1.86 2.91
N TYR A 223 -13.12 -2.13 4.11
CA TYR A 223 -12.33 -2.85 5.10
C TYR A 223 -12.42 -4.35 4.81
N ALA A 224 -11.27 -5.02 4.68
CA ALA A 224 -11.21 -6.42 4.35
C ALA A 224 -10.24 -7.18 5.25
N ILE A 225 -10.57 -8.42 5.54
CA ILE A 225 -9.83 -9.29 6.46
C ILE A 225 -8.96 -10.26 5.65
N GLN A 226 -7.77 -10.56 6.15
CA GLN A 226 -6.88 -11.57 5.58
C GLN A 226 -7.64 -12.87 5.26
N GLY A 227 -7.43 -13.41 4.06
CA GLY A 227 -8.08 -14.64 3.57
C GLY A 227 -9.42 -14.41 2.85
N GLN A 228 -10.02 -13.22 2.98
CA GLN A 228 -11.14 -12.83 2.13
C GLN A 228 -10.67 -12.57 0.70
N TYR A 229 -11.61 -12.53 -0.24
CA TYR A 229 -11.33 -12.10 -1.60
C TYR A 229 -12.36 -11.09 -2.10
N ILE A 230 -11.90 -10.27 -3.04
CA ILE A 230 -12.69 -9.27 -3.72
C ILE A 230 -12.99 -9.75 -5.15
N THR A 231 -14.25 -9.63 -5.56
CA THR A 231 -14.69 -9.78 -6.95
C THR A 231 -15.37 -8.48 -7.38
N LEU A 232 -15.29 -8.18 -8.67
CA LEU A 232 -15.83 -6.95 -9.27
C LEU A 232 -16.78 -7.32 -10.39
N GLU A 233 -17.82 -6.53 -10.57
CA GLU A 233 -18.85 -6.73 -11.57
C GLU A 233 -19.08 -5.43 -12.32
N ALA A 234 -19.13 -5.47 -13.65
CA ALA A 234 -19.62 -4.35 -14.45
C ALA A 234 -21.14 -4.44 -14.56
N VAL A 235 -21.80 -3.29 -14.43
CA VAL A 235 -23.27 -3.20 -14.38
C VAL A 235 -23.75 -2.14 -15.37
N SER A 236 -24.82 -2.47 -16.09
CA SER A 236 -25.60 -1.55 -16.91
C SER A 236 -27.08 -1.75 -16.62
N GLU A 237 -27.73 -0.75 -16.03
CA GLU A 237 -29.10 -0.83 -15.51
C GLU A 237 -30.01 0.30 -16.05
N VAL A 238 -31.31 -0.04 -16.17
CA VAL A 238 -32.45 0.84 -16.51
C VAL A 238 -32.53 1.34 -17.97
N GLY A 239 -33.37 0.67 -18.78
CA GLY A 239 -33.78 1.06 -20.13
C GLY A 239 -32.69 0.93 -21.21
N GLY A 240 -33.01 0.42 -22.41
CA GLY A 240 -32.06 0.23 -23.51
C GLY A 240 -31.59 -1.22 -23.70
N THR A 241 -30.61 -1.44 -24.60
CA THR A 241 -29.96 -2.74 -24.81
C THR A 241 -28.92 -2.96 -23.71
N THR A 242 -28.84 -4.18 -23.18
CA THR A 242 -27.94 -4.58 -22.08
C THR A 242 -26.70 -5.33 -22.57
N SER A 243 -26.37 -5.15 -23.85
CA SER A 243 -25.30 -5.89 -24.52
C SER A 243 -24.10 -5.01 -24.76
N TYR A 244 -23.02 -5.29 -24.05
CA TYR A 244 -21.78 -4.53 -24.14
C TYR A 244 -20.56 -5.43 -23.94
N THR A 245 -19.41 -4.87 -24.25
CA THR A 245 -18.10 -5.46 -24.00
C THR A 245 -17.27 -4.52 -23.12
N VAL A 246 -16.66 -5.05 -22.07
CA VAL A 246 -15.59 -4.38 -21.34
C VAL A 246 -14.27 -4.68 -22.04
N THR A 247 -13.52 -3.65 -22.41
CA THR A 247 -12.28 -3.79 -23.18
C THR A 247 -11.05 -3.90 -22.28
N ASN A 248 -9.95 -4.39 -22.84
CA ASN A 248 -8.68 -4.60 -22.13
C ASN A 248 -7.96 -3.29 -21.72
N ASN A 249 -8.43 -2.12 -22.15
CA ASN A 249 -7.92 -0.84 -21.64
C ASN A 249 -8.47 -0.49 -20.24
N SER A 250 -9.23 -1.42 -19.64
CA SER A 250 -9.79 -1.30 -18.30
C SER A 250 -8.82 -1.86 -17.26
N TYR A 251 -8.79 -1.25 -16.08
CA TYR A 251 -7.89 -1.64 -14.99
C TYR A 251 -8.54 -1.42 -13.62
N VAL A 252 -8.06 -2.17 -12.63
CA VAL A 252 -8.34 -1.95 -11.21
C VAL A 252 -7.04 -1.60 -10.50
N THR A 253 -7.07 -0.55 -9.70
CA THR A 253 -5.97 -0.13 -8.80
C THR A 253 -6.43 -0.32 -7.37
N ILE A 254 -5.59 -0.90 -6.54
CA ILE A 254 -5.89 -1.27 -5.15
C ILE A 254 -4.80 -0.72 -4.29
N GLU A 255 -5.17 0.11 -3.34
CA GLU A 255 -4.27 0.71 -2.37
C GLU A 255 -4.67 0.23 -0.98
N LYS A 256 -3.70 -0.27 -0.21
CA LYS A 256 -3.89 -0.47 1.23
C LYS A 256 -3.61 0.85 1.94
N VAL A 257 -4.63 1.39 2.59
CA VAL A 257 -4.57 2.70 3.26
C VAL A 257 -4.13 2.55 4.73
N LEU A 258 -4.59 1.49 5.40
CA LEU A 258 -4.30 1.16 6.80
C LEU A 258 -4.17 -0.36 6.96
#